data_AF-A0A1I7I8F2-F1
#
_entry.id   AF-A0A1I7I8F2-F1
#
_cell.length_a   1.000
_cell.length_b   1.000
_cell.length_c   1.000
_cell.angle_alpha   90.00
_cell.angle_beta   90.00
_cell.angle_gamma   90.00
#
_symmetry.space_group_name_H-M   'P 1'
#
loop_
_entity.id
_entity.type
_entity.pdbx_description
1 polymer ?
#
loop_
_entity_poly.entity_id
_entity_poly.type
_entity_poly.pdbx_seq_one_letter_code
_entity_poly.pdbx_strand_id
1 'polypeptide(L)'
;MTNKNTTKGNKKIRIVIICIIAVLVLAGCGYAGIVAFISYKQESTVMISKDVSEYELYKSGPSAVDHFNDNLNEGIWPDRINSSYNVKDFFMMYYCPFDPNYLGYMNIEFTDEDFKKEVERLSLISSDDYIGVYNAEGFNDYDVLAIKADNNGFVYAISKEANNIVYVEIKFPGYAMDINYEKYIPLEYLPNNIQIKKGNPTQKKYMDSYEK
;
A
#
# COMPACT_ATOMS: atom_id res chain seq x y z
N MET A 1 54.54 -16.42 -52.87
CA MET A 1 54.42 -15.16 -52.10
C MET A 1 53.11 -15.19 -51.35
N THR A 2 53.16 -15.52 -50.05
CA THR A 2 51.96 -15.73 -49.23
C THR A 2 51.40 -14.39 -48.75
N ASN A 3 50.09 -14.24 -48.92
CA ASN A 3 49.31 -13.03 -48.81
C ASN A 3 49.33 -12.44 -47.37
N LYS A 4 50.27 -11.53 -47.10
CA LYS A 4 50.46 -10.86 -45.79
C LYS A 4 49.31 -9.90 -45.43
N ASN A 5 48.44 -9.57 -46.40
CA ASN A 5 47.38 -8.57 -46.25
C ASN A 5 46.07 -9.15 -45.68
N THR A 6 45.75 -10.42 -45.95
CA THR A 6 44.53 -11.08 -45.43
C THR A 6 44.59 -11.35 -43.92
N THR A 7 45.78 -11.66 -43.39
CA THR A 7 45.97 -11.94 -41.95
C THR A 7 45.89 -10.68 -41.09
N LYS A 8 46.28 -9.52 -41.64
CA LYS A 8 46.28 -8.23 -40.93
C LYS A 8 44.86 -7.63 -40.86
N GLY A 9 44.04 -7.81 -41.91
CA GLY A 9 42.62 -7.43 -41.93
C GLY A 9 41.79 -8.23 -40.92
N ASN A 10 41.97 -9.54 -40.85
CA ASN A 10 41.26 -10.41 -39.90
C ASN A 10 41.59 -10.09 -38.43
N LYS A 11 42.84 -9.70 -38.13
CA LYS A 11 43.22 -9.27 -36.77
C LYS A 11 42.55 -7.95 -36.37
N LYS A 12 42.47 -6.97 -37.28
CA LYS A 12 41.80 -5.68 -37.01
C LYS A 12 40.29 -5.87 -36.79
N ILE A 13 39.64 -6.67 -37.63
CA ILE A 13 38.22 -7.01 -37.49
C ILE A 13 37.95 -7.71 -36.16
N ARG A 14 38.81 -8.66 -35.77
CA ARG A 14 38.70 -9.37 -34.48
C ARG A 14 38.84 -8.44 -33.27
N ILE A 15 39.74 -7.46 -33.33
CA ILE A 15 39.90 -6.45 -32.27
C ILE A 15 38.63 -5.59 -32.17
N VAL A 16 38.08 -5.12 -33.29
CA VAL A 16 36.85 -4.33 -33.31
C VAL A 16 35.67 -5.11 -32.71
N ILE A 17 35.53 -6.39 -33.05
CA ILE A 17 34.49 -7.26 -32.48
C ILE A 17 34.66 -7.42 -30.96
N ILE A 18 35.88 -7.64 -30.48
CA ILE A 18 36.16 -7.74 -29.04
C ILE A 18 35.82 -6.43 -28.32
N CYS A 19 36.14 -5.27 -28.90
CA CYS A 19 35.78 -3.97 -28.33
C CYS A 19 34.26 -3.79 -28.27
N ILE A 20 33.52 -4.18 -29.31
CA ILE A 20 32.06 -4.11 -29.31
C ILE A 20 31.47 -5.02 -28.23
N ILE A 21 31.94 -6.26 -28.12
CA ILE A 21 31.49 -7.19 -27.07
C ILE A 21 31.81 -6.62 -25.69
N ALA A 22 33.00 -6.05 -25.47
CA ALA A 22 33.37 -5.45 -24.20
C ALA A 22 32.47 -4.27 -23.83
N VAL A 23 32.12 -3.39 -24.78
CA VAL A 23 31.19 -2.28 -24.56
C VAL A 23 29.78 -2.80 -24.23
N LEU A 24 29.29 -3.82 -24.94
CA LEU A 24 27.99 -4.43 -24.66
C LEU A 24 27.95 -5.09 -23.27
N VAL A 25 29.03 -5.77 -22.88
CA VAL A 25 29.16 -6.36 -21.54
C VAL A 25 29.17 -5.26 -20.47
N LEU A 26 29.93 -4.18 -20.67
CA LEU A 26 29.96 -3.05 -19.73
C LEU A 26 28.60 -2.36 -19.62
N ALA A 27 27.89 -2.15 -20.73
CA ALA A 27 26.54 -1.60 -20.74
C ALA A 27 25.54 -2.53 -20.03
N GLY A 28 25.64 -3.84 -20.28
CA GLY A 28 24.82 -4.86 -19.60
C GLY A 28 25.07 -4.89 -18.09
N CYS A 29 26.33 -4.87 -17.66
CA CYS A 29 26.69 -4.77 -16.24
C CYS A 29 26.20 -3.46 -15.60
N GLY A 30 26.30 -2.33 -16.33
CA GLY A 30 25.79 -1.04 -15.88
C GLY A 30 24.27 -1.06 -15.68
N TYR A 31 23.52 -1.61 -16.64
CA TYR A 31 22.07 -1.76 -16.53
C TYR A 31 21.69 -2.69 -15.37
N ALA A 32 22.35 -3.85 -15.24
CA ALA A 32 22.12 -4.77 -14.13
C ALA A 32 22.40 -4.12 -12.77
N GLY A 33 23.46 -3.31 -12.67
CA GLY A 33 23.78 -2.54 -11.46
C GLY A 33 22.72 -1.51 -11.11
N ILE A 34 22.18 -0.78 -12.10
CA ILE A 34 21.08 0.17 -11.90
C ILE A 34 19.82 -0.56 -11.41
N VAL A 35 19.45 -1.67 -12.07
CA VAL A 35 18.27 -2.46 -11.68
C VAL A 35 18.44 -2.99 -10.26
N ALA A 36 19.60 -3.57 -9.92
CA ALA A 36 19.87 -4.08 -8.58
C ALA A 36 19.82 -2.96 -7.52
N PHE A 37 20.34 -1.77 -7.82
CA PHE A 37 20.29 -0.63 -6.91
C PHE A 37 18.86 -0.14 -6.67
N ILE A 38 18.03 -0.08 -7.72
CA ILE A 38 16.62 0.29 -7.61
C ILE A 38 15.85 -0.77 -6.79
N SER A 39 16.04 -2.07 -7.08
CA SER A 39 15.42 -3.14 -6.30
C SER A 39 15.81 -3.09 -4.82
N TYR A 40 17.10 -2.89 -4.53
CA TYR A 40 17.59 -2.77 -3.15
C TYR A 40 16.95 -1.58 -2.41
N LYS A 41 16.88 -0.41 -3.05
CA LYS A 41 16.19 0.76 -2.52
C LYS A 41 14.71 0.48 -2.26
N GLN A 42 14.04 -0.20 -3.18
CA GLN A 42 12.62 -0.53 -3.07
C GLN A 42 12.34 -1.46 -1.88
N GLU A 43 13.15 -2.51 -1.68
CA GLU A 43 13.02 -3.39 -0.51
C GLU A 43 13.30 -2.66 0.80
N SER A 44 14.23 -1.70 0.82
CA SER A 44 14.54 -0.91 2.03
C SER A 44 13.41 0.03 2.48
N THR A 45 12.35 0.19 1.68
CA THR A 45 11.20 1.06 1.98
C THR A 45 9.95 0.30 2.43
N VAL A 46 10.02 -1.03 2.50
CA VAL A 46 8.93 -1.87 2.98
C VAL A 46 9.10 -2.06 4.49
N MET A 47 8.09 -1.66 5.26
CA MET A 47 7.98 -2.01 6.67
C MET A 47 6.68 -2.78 6.86
N ILE A 48 6.74 -3.96 7.47
CA ILE A 48 5.57 -4.80 7.73
C ILE A 48 5.60 -5.18 9.20
N SER A 49 4.47 -4.98 9.88
CA SER A 49 4.24 -5.52 11.20
C SER A 49 3.03 -6.44 11.20
N LYS A 50 3.17 -7.54 11.92
CA LYS A 50 2.11 -8.49 12.28
C LYS A 50 2.04 -8.70 13.79
N ASP A 51 2.83 -7.95 14.54
CA ASP A 51 2.87 -8.02 15.99
C ASP A 51 2.14 -6.80 16.56
N VAL A 52 0.99 -7.05 17.20
CA VAL A 52 0.17 -6.00 17.79
C VAL A 52 0.91 -5.18 18.85
N SER A 53 1.98 -5.71 19.46
CA SER A 53 2.80 -4.94 20.41
C SER A 53 3.54 -3.78 19.74
N GLU A 54 3.71 -3.82 18.41
CA GLU A 54 4.29 -2.75 17.62
C GLU A 54 3.24 -1.74 17.13
N TYR A 55 1.95 -1.92 17.46
CA TYR A 55 0.87 -1.05 16.98
C TYR A 55 1.16 0.44 17.15
N GLU A 56 1.65 0.85 18.32
CA GLU A 56 2.00 2.25 18.62
C GLU A 56 3.11 2.83 17.73
N LEU A 57 3.97 1.98 17.16
CA LEU A 57 5.05 2.37 16.26
C LEU A 57 4.56 2.59 14.82
N TYR A 58 3.47 1.91 14.44
CA TYR A 58 2.90 1.89 13.09
C TYR A 58 1.58 2.65 12.98
N LYS A 59 0.97 3.08 14.09
CA LYS A 59 -0.13 4.04 14.07
C LYS A 59 0.43 5.46 14.03
N SER A 60 -0.31 6.40 13.43
CA SER A 60 0.04 7.82 13.50
C SER A 60 0.15 8.33 14.95
N GLY A 61 1.14 9.18 15.22
CA GLY A 61 1.29 9.87 16.49
C GLY A 61 2.73 9.94 17.03
N PRO A 62 2.93 10.49 18.24
CA PRO A 62 4.25 10.86 18.76
C PRO A 62 5.25 9.71 18.96
N SER A 63 4.73 8.47 19.06
CA SER A 63 5.52 7.26 19.23
C SER A 63 5.74 6.50 17.91
N ALA A 64 5.14 6.98 16.83
CA ALA A 64 5.25 6.37 15.53
C ALA A 64 6.67 6.57 14.98
N VAL A 65 7.16 5.59 14.21
CA VAL A 65 8.41 5.77 13.47
C VAL A 65 8.26 6.93 12.47
N ASP A 66 9.37 7.56 12.08
CA ASP A 66 9.38 8.82 11.31
C ASP A 66 8.42 8.86 10.10
N HIS A 67 8.16 7.72 9.46
CA HIS A 67 7.26 7.61 8.31
C HIS A 67 5.76 7.64 8.64
N PHE A 68 5.38 7.54 9.91
CA PHE A 68 3.99 7.53 10.39
C PHE A 68 3.67 8.72 11.31
N ASN A 69 4.68 9.44 11.80
CA ASN A 69 4.54 10.47 12.86
C ASN A 69 3.64 11.65 12.47
N ASP A 70 3.70 12.11 11.21
CA ASP A 70 2.96 13.29 10.73
C ASP A 70 1.75 12.98 9.84
N ASN A 71 1.47 11.69 9.63
CA ASN A 71 0.47 11.25 8.65
C ASN A 71 -0.64 10.50 9.36
N LEU A 72 -1.89 10.96 9.20
CA LEU A 72 -3.09 10.13 9.34
C LEU A 72 -3.57 9.90 10.79
N ASN A 73 -3.97 10.97 11.50
CA ASN A 73 -4.88 10.81 12.64
C ASN A 73 -6.33 10.97 12.17
N GLU A 74 -6.87 9.94 11.54
CA GLU A 74 -8.28 9.87 11.15
C GLU A 74 -9.20 9.71 12.35
N GLY A 75 -8.65 9.35 13.51
CA GLY A 75 -9.41 9.04 14.72
C GLY A 75 -10.25 7.77 14.62
N ILE A 76 -10.18 6.99 13.54
CA ILE A 76 -10.95 5.74 13.40
C ILE A 76 -10.28 4.59 14.15
N TRP A 77 -8.97 4.41 13.96
CA TRP A 77 -8.21 3.42 14.71
C TRP A 77 -8.21 3.71 16.22
N PRO A 78 -8.14 2.68 17.09
CA PRO A 78 -8.07 2.88 18.54
C PRO A 78 -6.82 3.67 18.94
N ASP A 79 -6.95 4.65 19.84
CA ASP A 79 -5.78 5.45 20.26
C ASP A 79 -4.66 4.60 20.87
N ARG A 80 -5.03 3.50 21.53
CA ARG A 80 -4.15 2.49 22.12
C ARG A 80 -4.84 1.14 22.22
N ILE A 81 -4.06 0.06 22.25
CA ILE A 81 -4.58 -1.28 22.55
C ILE A 81 -4.62 -1.46 24.07
N ASN A 82 -5.83 -1.56 24.62
CA ASN A 82 -6.02 -1.83 26.04
C ASN A 82 -5.81 -3.33 26.33
N SER A 83 -5.44 -3.67 27.57
CA SER A 83 -5.23 -5.07 27.97
C SER A 83 -6.50 -5.93 27.95
N SER A 84 -7.69 -5.33 27.87
CA SER A 84 -8.97 -6.04 27.71
C SER A 84 -9.26 -6.41 26.26
N TYR A 85 -8.55 -5.85 25.27
CA TYR A 85 -8.84 -6.06 23.86
C TYR A 85 -8.26 -7.39 23.40
N ASN A 86 -9.09 -8.23 22.79
CA ASN A 86 -8.67 -9.50 22.24
C ASN A 86 -8.41 -9.35 20.74
N VAL A 87 -7.19 -8.95 20.38
CA VAL A 87 -6.79 -8.76 18.98
C VAL A 87 -6.60 -10.13 18.33
N LYS A 88 -7.48 -10.45 17.37
CA LYS A 88 -7.51 -11.73 16.65
C LYS A 88 -6.54 -11.79 15.50
N ASP A 89 -6.42 -10.68 14.78
CA ASP A 89 -5.55 -10.55 13.64
C ASP A 89 -5.10 -9.09 13.50
N PHE A 90 -3.87 -8.90 13.04
CA PHE A 90 -3.23 -7.61 12.94
C PHE A 90 -2.22 -7.60 11.80
N PHE A 91 -2.30 -6.57 10.98
CA PHE A 91 -1.37 -6.31 9.90
C PHE A 91 -1.25 -4.81 9.67
N MET A 92 -0.02 -4.32 9.56
CA MET A 92 0.28 -2.98 9.08
C MET A 92 1.47 -3.03 8.13
N MET A 93 1.41 -2.23 7.07
CA MET A 93 2.43 -2.14 6.05
C MET A 93 2.60 -0.70 5.59
N TYR A 94 3.85 -0.28 5.56
CA TYR A 94 4.30 0.92 4.87
C TYR A 94 5.12 0.53 3.65
N TYR A 95 4.90 1.24 2.56
CA TYR A 95 5.67 1.06 1.34
C TYR A 95 5.85 2.39 0.61
N CYS A 96 7.09 2.79 0.37
CA CYS A 96 7.41 4.06 -0.27
C CYS A 96 8.47 3.89 -1.37
N PRO A 97 8.11 3.29 -2.53
CA PRO A 97 9.02 3.20 -3.66
C PRO A 97 9.30 4.59 -4.25
N PHE A 98 8.30 5.47 -4.23
CA PHE A 98 8.36 6.86 -4.68
C PHE A 98 7.61 7.76 -3.70
N ASP A 99 6.35 7.42 -3.43
CA ASP A 99 5.47 8.12 -2.51
C ASP A 99 4.86 7.12 -1.50
N PRO A 100 4.46 7.57 -0.30
CA PRO A 100 4.09 6.68 0.79
C PRO A 100 2.72 6.03 0.58
N ASN A 101 2.69 4.70 0.64
CA ASN A 101 1.49 3.88 0.67
C ASN A 101 1.38 3.23 2.05
N TYR A 102 0.17 3.24 2.62
CA TYR A 102 -0.16 2.62 3.90
C TYR A 102 -1.27 1.60 3.70
N LEU A 103 -1.08 0.43 4.29
CA LEU A 103 -2.03 -0.67 4.24
C LEU A 103 -2.10 -1.31 5.61
N GLY A 104 -3.29 -1.43 6.18
CA GLY A 104 -3.42 -2.08 7.48
C GLY A 104 -4.81 -2.62 7.71
N TYR A 105 -4.88 -3.64 8.55
CA TYR A 105 -6.14 -4.06 9.16
C TYR A 105 -5.91 -4.62 10.56
N MET A 106 -6.94 -4.54 11.39
CA MET A 106 -6.92 -5.12 12.72
C MET A 106 -8.31 -5.59 13.10
N ASN A 107 -8.41 -6.84 13.53
CA ASN A 107 -9.65 -7.44 13.99
C ASN A 107 -9.61 -7.57 15.51
N ILE A 108 -10.50 -6.89 16.22
CA ILE A 108 -10.60 -6.93 17.68
C ILE A 108 -11.95 -7.51 18.09
N GLU A 109 -11.89 -8.48 19.00
CA GLU A 109 -13.03 -8.90 19.81
C GLU A 109 -12.99 -8.15 21.15
N PHE A 110 -14.06 -7.41 21.44
CA PHE A 110 -14.22 -6.57 22.61
C PHE A 110 -15.04 -7.28 23.70
N THR A 111 -14.94 -6.78 24.92
CA THR A 111 -15.97 -7.06 25.95
C THR A 111 -17.24 -6.27 25.62
N ASP A 112 -18.41 -6.70 26.10
CA ASP A 112 -19.68 -5.98 25.89
C ASP A 112 -19.61 -4.49 26.29
N GLU A 113 -18.86 -4.17 27.36
CA GLU A 113 -18.69 -2.80 27.84
C GLU A 113 -17.78 -2.00 26.93
N ASP A 114 -16.63 -2.56 26.55
CA ASP A 114 -15.67 -1.87 25.68
C ASP A 114 -16.24 -1.71 24.26
N PHE A 115 -16.99 -2.69 23.75
CA PHE A 115 -17.65 -2.61 22.45
C PHE A 115 -18.61 -1.43 22.39
N LYS A 116 -19.45 -1.24 23.41
CA LYS A 116 -20.40 -0.12 23.45
C LYS A 116 -19.70 1.23 23.47
N LYS A 117 -18.62 1.36 24.27
CA LYS A 117 -17.81 2.58 24.32
C LYS A 117 -17.15 2.88 22.98
N GLU A 118 -16.65 1.84 22.32
CA GLU A 118 -15.96 1.98 21.04
C GLU A 118 -16.93 2.31 19.91
N VAL A 119 -18.10 1.70 19.86
CA VAL A 119 -19.18 2.06 18.93
C VAL A 119 -19.64 3.50 19.18
N GLU A 120 -19.81 3.93 20.44
CA GLU A 120 -20.13 5.32 20.77
C GLU A 120 -19.04 6.28 20.26
N ARG A 121 -17.76 5.98 20.51
CA ARG A 121 -16.62 6.77 20.01
C ARG A 121 -16.62 6.88 18.49
N LEU A 122 -16.81 5.76 17.78
CA LEU A 122 -16.84 5.72 16.32
C LEU A 122 -18.04 6.49 15.76
N SER A 123 -19.20 6.43 16.42
CA SER A 123 -20.41 7.15 16.00
C SER A 123 -20.26 8.69 16.02
N LEU A 124 -19.30 9.21 16.78
CA LEU A 124 -18.99 10.63 16.85
C LEU A 124 -18.10 11.11 15.70
N ILE A 125 -17.53 10.18 14.93
CA ILE A 125 -16.71 10.48 13.76
C ILE A 125 -17.67 10.71 12.59
N SER A 126 -17.54 11.85 11.90
CA SER A 126 -18.29 12.08 10.66
C SER A 126 -17.98 10.97 9.66
N SER A 127 -19.02 10.22 9.27
CA SER A 127 -18.91 9.26 8.18
C SER A 127 -19.06 10.01 6.86
N ASP A 128 -18.05 9.89 6.00
CA ASP A 128 -18.10 10.49 4.67
C ASP A 128 -18.87 9.56 3.72
N ASP A 129 -19.90 10.07 3.07
CA ASP A 129 -20.48 9.40 1.89
C ASP A 129 -19.44 9.45 0.77
N TYR A 130 -18.77 8.33 0.53
CA TYR A 130 -17.75 8.26 -0.51
C TYR A 130 -18.38 8.25 -1.91
N ILE A 131 -18.27 9.37 -2.62
CA ILE A 131 -18.59 9.50 -4.06
C ILE A 131 -17.29 9.55 -4.88
N GLY A 132 -16.27 8.77 -4.52
CA GLY A 132 -14.99 8.83 -5.23
C GLY A 132 -14.80 7.75 -6.29
N VAL A 133 -13.58 7.67 -6.80
CA VAL A 133 -13.28 7.08 -8.10
C VAL A 133 -12.86 5.61 -8.09
N TYR A 134 -13.14 4.84 -7.04
CA TYR A 134 -12.67 3.45 -6.90
C TYR A 134 -13.75 2.38 -6.92
N ASN A 135 -14.98 2.72 -7.32
CA ASN A 135 -16.08 1.74 -7.46
C ASN A 135 -16.36 0.92 -6.18
N ALA A 136 -16.10 1.51 -5.01
CA ALA A 136 -16.32 0.91 -3.70
C ALA A 136 -17.80 1.01 -3.33
N GLU A 137 -18.47 -0.14 -3.16
CA GLU A 137 -19.92 -0.24 -2.96
C GLU A 137 -20.27 -0.94 -1.63
N GLY A 138 -20.29 -0.21 -0.52
CA GLY A 138 -20.66 -0.78 0.78
C GLY A 138 -19.85 -2.03 1.16
N PHE A 139 -20.37 -2.82 2.09
CA PHE A 139 -19.75 -4.05 2.57
C PHE A 139 -20.80 -5.17 2.64
N ASN A 140 -20.42 -6.40 2.32
CA ASN A 140 -21.29 -7.56 2.48
C ASN A 140 -21.22 -8.07 3.91
N ASP A 141 -22.37 -8.23 4.57
CA ASP A 141 -22.47 -8.80 5.92
C ASP A 141 -21.78 -7.98 7.04
N TYR A 142 -21.35 -6.75 6.77
CA TYR A 142 -20.78 -5.85 7.77
C TYR A 142 -21.52 -4.52 7.80
N ASP A 143 -21.80 -4.04 9.01
CA ASP A 143 -22.23 -2.67 9.28
C ASP A 143 -21.01 -1.74 9.33
N VAL A 144 -21.13 -0.58 8.69
CA VAL A 144 -20.10 0.47 8.77
C VAL A 144 -20.32 1.29 10.03
N LEU A 145 -19.34 1.27 10.94
CA LEU A 145 -19.39 2.04 12.18
C LEU A 145 -18.81 3.46 12.00
N ALA A 146 -17.75 3.58 11.20
CA ALA A 146 -17.18 4.86 10.79
C ALA A 146 -16.40 4.69 9.49
N ILE A 147 -16.41 5.71 8.63
CA ILE A 147 -15.62 5.74 7.39
C ILE A 147 -15.14 7.15 7.08
N LYS A 148 -13.86 7.26 6.73
CA LYS A 148 -13.27 8.44 6.10
C LYS A 148 -12.68 8.03 4.77
N ALA A 149 -13.11 8.69 3.71
CA ALA A 149 -12.78 8.27 2.36
C ALA A 149 -12.60 9.47 1.44
N ASP A 150 -11.50 9.49 0.71
CA ASP A 150 -11.16 10.53 -0.24
C ASP A 150 -10.46 9.94 -1.48
N ASN A 151 -9.98 10.81 -2.36
CA ASN A 151 -9.22 10.37 -3.53
C ASN A 151 -7.85 9.75 -3.15
N ASN A 152 -7.42 9.84 -1.90
CA ASN A 152 -6.17 9.26 -1.41
C ASN A 152 -6.39 7.96 -0.62
N GLY A 153 -7.63 7.43 -0.60
CA GLY A 153 -7.94 6.12 -0.06
C GLY A 153 -8.99 6.14 1.05
N PHE A 154 -8.94 5.14 1.90
CA PHE A 154 -10.00 4.76 2.83
C PHE A 154 -9.45 4.42 4.20
N VAL A 155 -10.11 4.90 5.25
CA VAL A 155 -9.97 4.39 6.61
C VAL A 155 -11.37 4.12 7.14
N TYR A 156 -11.62 2.93 7.66
CA TYR A 156 -12.95 2.57 8.15
C TYR A 156 -12.91 1.54 9.27
N ALA A 157 -13.99 1.50 10.03
CA ALA A 157 -14.29 0.48 11.02
C ALA A 157 -15.62 -0.18 10.65
N ILE A 158 -15.62 -1.51 10.58
CA ILE A 158 -16.78 -2.34 10.21
C ILE A 158 -17.02 -3.42 11.26
N SER A 159 -18.28 -3.86 11.40
CA SER A 159 -18.68 -4.89 12.36
C SER A 159 -19.68 -5.86 11.74
N LYS A 160 -19.44 -7.17 11.89
CA LYS A 160 -20.34 -8.24 11.39
C LYS A 160 -21.24 -8.81 12.48
N GLU A 161 -20.75 -8.82 13.72
CA GLU A 161 -21.43 -9.37 14.87
C GLU A 161 -21.15 -8.52 16.11
N ALA A 162 -22.03 -8.63 17.11
CA ALA A 162 -21.84 -7.95 18.38
C ALA A 162 -20.46 -8.28 18.96
N ASN A 163 -19.77 -7.26 19.48
CA ASN A 163 -18.43 -7.34 20.07
C ASN A 163 -17.26 -7.51 19.10
N ASN A 164 -17.50 -7.51 17.78
CA ASN A 164 -16.43 -7.54 16.79
C ASN A 164 -16.30 -6.21 16.06
N ILE A 165 -15.08 -5.67 15.94
CA ILE A 165 -14.79 -4.54 15.04
C ILE A 165 -13.51 -4.83 14.28
N VAL A 166 -13.58 -4.64 12.95
CA VAL A 166 -12.44 -4.67 12.04
C VAL A 166 -12.13 -3.26 11.60
N TYR A 167 -10.91 -2.82 11.85
CA TYR A 167 -10.35 -1.56 11.37
C TYR A 167 -9.55 -1.83 10.11
N VAL A 168 -9.67 -0.97 9.11
CA VAL A 168 -8.93 -1.09 7.85
C VAL A 168 -8.44 0.28 7.40
N GLU A 169 -7.22 0.29 6.87
CA GLU A 169 -6.58 1.44 6.25
C GLU A 169 -6.00 1.05 4.90
N ILE A 170 -6.37 1.82 3.87
CA ILE A 170 -5.81 1.73 2.53
C ILE A 170 -5.57 3.16 2.07
N LYS A 171 -4.35 3.68 2.26
CA LYS A 171 -3.97 5.06 1.91
C LYS A 171 -2.85 5.07 0.90
N PHE A 172 -3.00 5.88 -0.14
CA PHE A 172 -2.04 5.96 -1.24
C PHE A 172 -2.17 7.32 -1.96
N PRO A 173 -1.11 7.80 -2.60
CA PRO A 173 -1.14 9.01 -3.39
C PRO A 173 -1.53 8.71 -4.86
N GLY A 174 -2.04 9.71 -5.57
CA GLY A 174 -2.03 9.68 -7.04
C GLY A 174 -3.01 8.70 -7.72
N TYR A 175 -4.13 8.38 -7.09
CA TYR A 175 -5.24 7.59 -7.64
C TYR A 175 -5.02 6.08 -7.87
N ALA A 176 -3.86 5.54 -7.53
CA ALA A 176 -3.61 4.11 -7.63
C ALA A 176 -2.64 3.68 -6.53
N MET A 177 -2.84 2.47 -6.04
CA MET A 177 -2.00 1.89 -5.01
C MET A 177 -0.90 1.05 -5.66
N ASP A 178 0.34 1.22 -5.20
CA ASP A 178 1.48 0.42 -5.66
C ASP A 178 1.48 -0.98 -5.02
N ILE A 179 0.78 -1.14 -3.91
CA ILE A 179 0.60 -2.41 -3.20
C ILE A 179 -0.61 -3.16 -3.79
N ASN A 180 -0.43 -4.45 -4.08
CA ASN A 180 -1.55 -5.36 -4.35
C ASN A 180 -2.26 -5.71 -3.03
N TYR A 181 -3.16 -4.83 -2.58
CA TYR A 181 -3.84 -4.93 -1.29
C TYR A 181 -4.63 -6.24 -1.10
N GLU A 182 -5.17 -6.82 -2.17
CA GLU A 182 -5.92 -8.09 -2.14
C GLU A 182 -5.07 -9.29 -1.68
N LYS A 183 -3.74 -9.17 -1.72
CA LYS A 183 -2.83 -10.21 -1.18
C LYS A 183 -2.66 -10.16 0.32
N TYR A 184 -3.01 -9.05 0.95
CA TYR A 184 -2.71 -8.78 2.36
C TYR A 184 -3.97 -8.58 3.19
N ILE A 185 -4.96 -7.83 2.68
CA ILE A 185 -6.25 -7.65 3.36
C ILE A 185 -7.19 -8.78 2.96
N PRO A 186 -7.79 -9.50 3.93
CA PRO A 186 -8.86 -10.45 3.67
C PRO A 186 -10.00 -9.83 2.83
N LEU A 187 -10.44 -10.54 1.79
CA LEU A 187 -11.45 -10.02 0.84
C LEU A 187 -12.75 -9.58 1.50
N GLU A 188 -13.15 -10.24 2.60
CA GLU A 188 -14.36 -9.90 3.35
C GLU A 188 -14.27 -8.55 4.09
N TYR A 189 -13.07 -8.02 4.30
CA TYR A 189 -12.87 -6.71 4.93
C TYR A 189 -12.83 -5.56 3.91
N LEU A 190 -12.85 -5.85 2.61
CA LEU A 190 -12.79 -4.85 1.55
C LEU A 190 -14.20 -4.41 1.11
N PRO A 191 -14.38 -3.16 0.67
CA PRO A 191 -15.64 -2.73 0.08
C PRO A 191 -15.96 -3.54 -1.18
N ASN A 192 -17.24 -3.76 -1.46
CA ASN A 192 -17.59 -4.51 -2.66
C ASN A 192 -17.12 -3.79 -3.92
N ASN A 193 -16.66 -4.57 -4.90
CA ASN A 193 -16.24 -4.09 -6.22
C ASN A 193 -15.12 -3.03 -6.21
N ILE A 194 -14.40 -2.86 -5.10
CA ILE A 194 -13.31 -1.89 -4.98
C ILE A 194 -12.22 -2.11 -6.05
N GLN A 195 -11.83 -1.03 -6.73
CA GLN A 195 -10.82 -1.05 -7.79
C GLN A 195 -9.85 0.13 -7.64
N ILE A 196 -8.82 -0.07 -6.80
CA ILE A 196 -7.76 0.93 -6.62
C ILE A 196 -6.67 0.73 -7.66
N LYS A 197 -6.97 1.13 -8.90
CA LYS A 197 -6.03 1.07 -10.03
C LYS A 197 -6.27 2.19 -11.01
N LYS A 198 -5.20 2.60 -11.69
CA LYS A 198 -5.27 3.57 -12.78
C LYS A 198 -6.14 3.04 -13.93
N GLY A 199 -6.95 3.91 -14.50
CA GLY A 199 -7.86 3.62 -15.60
C GLY A 199 -9.11 2.85 -15.21
N ASN A 200 -9.45 2.76 -13.91
CA ASN A 200 -10.70 2.13 -13.50
C ASN A 200 -11.91 2.91 -14.07
N PRO A 201 -13.09 2.26 -14.23
CA PRO A 201 -14.24 2.88 -14.89
C PRO A 201 -14.71 4.18 -14.24
N THR A 202 -14.65 4.28 -12.91
CA THR A 202 -15.10 5.45 -12.15
C THR A 202 -14.10 6.59 -12.27
N GLN A 203 -12.80 6.31 -12.25
CA GLN A 203 -11.76 7.30 -12.55
C GLN A 203 -11.92 7.86 -13.97
N LYS A 204 -12.19 7.00 -14.96
CA LYS A 204 -12.43 7.45 -16.33
C LYS A 204 -13.61 8.41 -16.42
N LYS A 205 -14.77 8.03 -15.85
CA LYS A 205 -15.96 8.89 -15.79
C LYS A 205 -15.70 10.22 -15.09
N TYR A 206 -14.93 10.21 -14.00
CA TYR A 206 -14.57 11.40 -13.26
C TYR A 206 -13.69 12.34 -14.11
N MET A 207 -12.67 11.82 -14.79
CA MET A 207 -11.81 12.61 -15.67
C MET A 207 -12.58 13.19 -16.87
N ASP A 208 -13.46 12.39 -17.49
CA ASP A 208 -14.32 12.84 -18.60
C ASP A 208 -15.28 13.99 -18.19
N SER A 209 -15.57 14.15 -16.89
CA SER A 209 -16.41 15.23 -16.39
C SER A 209 -15.71 16.59 -16.35
N TYR A 210 -14.37 16.62 -16.34
CA TYR A 210 -13.57 17.85 -16.38
C TYR A 210 -13.22 18.31 -17.81
N GLU A 211 -13.43 17.47 -18.82
CA GLU A 211 -13.18 17.79 -20.24
C GLU A 211 -14.41 18.40 -20.95
N LYS A 212 -15.50 18.68 -20.21
CA LYS A 212 -16.74 19.31 -20.73
C LYS A 212 -16.87 20.75 -20.24
#